data_AF-A0A5D4I261-F1
#
_entry.id   AF-A0A5D4I261-F1
#
_cell.length_a   1.000
_cell.length_b   1.000
_cell.length_c   1.000
_cell.angle_alpha   90.00
_cell.angle_beta   90.00
_cell.angle_gamma   90.00
#
_symmetry.space_group_name_H-M   'P 1'
#
loop_
_entity.id
_entity.type
_entity.pdbx_description
1 polymer ?
#
loop_
_entity_poly.entity_id
_entity_poly.type
_entity_poly.pdbx_seq_one_letter_code
_entity_poly.pdbx_strand_id
1 'polypeptide(L)'
;PGPSATTATEPATPPTEEPAGPGTSAPAATAEGPKTPADEITPATGTFTKKQKEYLKDRVPKGMDPAAVLQTGEETCAKLRYLVKADRDTAVGAIVTGEIPDAKDAVAGLCTQHQDLVDEASYGYPDGKHSGKKLRPGVYRSASPTADCSWQVEGAGGKELSSGASDTGKSRKITIPDSAVTFTSTGCYAWLPEGAAG
;
A
#
# COMPACT_ATOMS: atom_id res chain seq x y z
N PRO A 1 16.75 -69.86 -0.07
CA PRO A 1 15.40 -70.48 -0.16
C PRO A 1 14.46 -69.88 0.90
N GLY A 2 13.43 -69.13 0.47
CA GLY A 2 12.39 -68.55 1.35
C GLY A 2 11.44 -69.59 1.94
N PRO A 3 10.47 -69.19 2.80
CA PRO A 3 9.24 -68.57 2.28
C PRO A 3 8.59 -67.42 3.11
N SER A 4 7.88 -66.56 2.36
CA SER A 4 6.54 -65.96 2.55
C SER A 4 6.03 -65.35 3.88
N ALA A 5 5.83 -64.03 3.82
CA ALA A 5 4.58 -63.26 3.95
C ALA A 5 3.51 -63.58 5.02
N THR A 6 3.19 -62.57 5.83
CA THR A 6 1.80 -62.17 6.14
C THR A 6 1.79 -60.72 6.63
N THR A 7 1.40 -59.79 5.75
CA THR A 7 1.16 -58.39 6.11
C THR A 7 -0.29 -58.26 6.56
N ALA A 8 -0.48 -57.76 7.78
CA ALA A 8 -1.79 -57.49 8.36
C ALA A 8 -2.52 -56.38 7.58
N THR A 9 -3.83 -56.57 7.40
CA THR A 9 -4.77 -55.57 6.92
C THR A 9 -5.10 -54.61 8.07
N GLU A 10 -4.92 -53.30 7.86
CA GLU A 10 -5.36 -52.25 8.78
C GLU A 10 -6.42 -51.37 8.08
N PRO A 11 -7.44 -50.84 8.79
CA PRO A 11 -8.67 -50.32 8.17
C PRO A 11 -8.50 -48.95 7.50
N ALA A 12 -9.33 -48.74 6.47
CA ALA A 12 -9.48 -47.46 5.76
C ALA A 12 -9.98 -46.34 6.68
N THR A 13 -9.23 -45.25 6.73
CA THR A 13 -9.60 -43.97 7.35
C THR A 13 -10.50 -43.18 6.37
N PRO A 14 -11.60 -42.55 6.80
CA PRO A 14 -12.38 -41.66 5.94
C PRO A 14 -11.60 -40.36 5.65
N PRO A 15 -11.80 -39.71 4.49
CA PRO A 15 -11.17 -38.43 4.22
C PRO A 15 -11.77 -37.38 5.18
N THR A 16 -10.89 -36.73 5.93
CA THR A 16 -11.19 -35.48 6.64
C THR A 16 -11.38 -34.40 5.58
N GLU A 17 -12.59 -33.84 5.51
CA GLU A 17 -12.88 -32.61 4.78
C GLU A 17 -12.16 -31.47 5.51
N GLU A 18 -11.05 -31.01 4.93
CA GLU A 18 -10.30 -29.87 5.43
C GLU A 18 -11.15 -28.61 5.25
N PRO A 19 -11.30 -27.76 6.28
CA PRO A 19 -12.08 -26.54 6.16
C PRO A 19 -11.39 -25.60 5.17
N ALA A 20 -12.18 -25.03 4.25
CA ALA A 20 -11.73 -24.03 3.30
C ALA A 20 -10.97 -22.90 4.03
N GLY A 21 -9.66 -22.84 3.78
CA GLY A 21 -8.81 -21.77 4.26
C GLY A 21 -9.27 -20.41 3.73
N PRO A 22 -8.90 -19.31 4.40
CA PRO A 22 -9.27 -17.97 3.96
C PRO A 22 -8.75 -17.74 2.53
N GLY A 23 -9.66 -17.39 1.63
CA GLY A 23 -9.36 -17.15 0.23
C GLY A 23 -8.19 -16.21 0.09
N THR A 24 -7.11 -16.70 -0.49
CA THR A 24 -5.98 -15.87 -0.90
C THR A 24 -6.53 -14.83 -1.87
N SER A 25 -6.52 -13.56 -1.46
CA SER A 25 -6.83 -12.47 -2.36
C SER A 25 -5.73 -12.48 -3.41
N ALA A 26 -6.09 -12.83 -4.64
CA ALA A 26 -5.16 -12.79 -5.76
C ALA A 26 -4.52 -11.39 -5.82
N PRO A 27 -3.24 -11.27 -6.19
CA PRO A 27 -2.62 -9.98 -6.40
C PRO A 27 -3.49 -9.18 -7.35
N ALA A 28 -3.80 -7.92 -7.00
CA ALA A 28 -4.44 -6.99 -7.92
C ALA A 28 -3.54 -6.91 -9.15
N ALA A 29 -3.92 -7.61 -10.22
CA ALA A 29 -3.21 -7.54 -11.48
C ALA A 29 -3.44 -6.12 -11.99
N THR A 30 -2.43 -5.26 -11.89
CA THR A 30 -2.34 -4.05 -12.69
C THR A 30 -2.25 -4.50 -14.16
N ALA A 31 -3.40 -4.75 -14.76
CA ALA A 31 -3.50 -5.23 -16.12
C ALA A 31 -3.16 -4.07 -17.06
N GLU A 32 -1.92 -4.03 -17.54
CA GLU A 32 -1.43 -3.08 -18.55
C GLU A 32 -2.02 -3.31 -19.96
N GLY A 33 -3.13 -4.07 -20.06
CA GLY A 33 -3.80 -4.41 -21.31
C GLY A 33 -4.75 -3.33 -21.84
N PRO A 34 -5.29 -3.53 -23.06
CA PRO A 34 -6.30 -2.64 -23.62
C PRO A 34 -7.51 -2.54 -22.70
N LYS A 35 -8.03 -1.33 -22.54
CA LYS A 35 -9.13 -1.02 -21.62
C LYS A 35 -10.47 -1.01 -22.35
N THR A 36 -11.53 -1.38 -21.64
CA THR A 36 -12.90 -1.28 -22.15
C THR A 36 -13.28 0.19 -22.29
N PRO A 37 -13.79 0.64 -23.44
CA PRO A 37 -14.27 2.01 -23.62
C PRO A 37 -15.33 2.38 -22.59
N ALA A 38 -15.34 3.63 -22.15
CA ALA A 38 -16.24 4.11 -21.10
C ALA A 38 -17.72 3.87 -21.40
N ASP A 39 -18.11 3.95 -22.68
CA ASP A 39 -19.48 3.74 -23.15
C ASP A 39 -19.93 2.26 -23.09
N GLU A 40 -18.97 1.33 -23.02
CA GLU A 40 -19.20 -0.12 -22.93
C GLU A 40 -19.14 -0.63 -21.47
N ILE A 41 -18.93 0.26 -20.49
CA ILE A 41 -18.89 -0.08 -19.06
C ILE A 41 -20.32 -0.24 -18.52
N THR A 42 -20.84 -1.46 -18.63
CA THR A 42 -22.13 -1.86 -18.07
C THR A 42 -21.97 -3.01 -17.07
N PRO A 43 -22.60 -2.94 -15.87
CA PRO A 43 -22.57 -4.06 -14.95
C PRO A 43 -23.45 -5.21 -15.47
N ALA A 44 -23.10 -6.44 -15.11
CA ALA A 44 -23.95 -7.60 -15.41
C ALA A 44 -25.34 -7.51 -14.76
N THR A 45 -25.46 -6.80 -13.64
CA THR A 45 -26.73 -6.54 -12.95
C THR A 45 -26.81 -5.10 -12.44
N GLY A 46 -27.99 -4.48 -12.49
CA GLY A 46 -28.23 -3.14 -11.96
C GLY A 46 -27.68 -2.00 -12.83
N THR A 47 -27.26 -0.90 -12.22
CA THR A 47 -26.73 0.28 -12.92
C THR A 47 -25.69 0.99 -12.05
N PHE A 48 -24.58 1.39 -12.65
CA PHE A 48 -23.58 2.22 -11.96
C PHE A 48 -24.07 3.66 -11.79
N THR A 49 -23.81 4.23 -10.62
CA THR A 49 -23.96 5.68 -10.40
C THR A 49 -22.94 6.46 -11.24
N LYS A 50 -23.17 7.77 -11.42
CA LYS A 50 -22.25 8.63 -12.18
C LYS A 50 -20.81 8.59 -11.63
N LYS A 51 -20.65 8.62 -10.31
CA LYS A 51 -19.33 8.56 -9.65
C LYS A 51 -18.63 7.21 -9.87
N GLN A 52 -19.38 6.11 -9.79
CA GLN A 52 -18.83 4.78 -10.07
C GLN A 52 -18.40 4.66 -11.53
N LYS A 53 -19.18 5.18 -12.49
CA LYS A 53 -18.77 5.22 -13.90
C LYS A 53 -17.52 6.05 -14.13
N GLU A 54 -17.40 7.18 -13.45
CA GLU A 54 -16.23 8.04 -13.52
C GLU A 54 -14.97 7.37 -12.95
N TYR A 55 -15.10 6.68 -11.81
CA TYR A 55 -14.02 5.86 -11.25
C TYR A 55 -13.61 4.71 -12.19
N LEU A 56 -14.58 4.05 -12.83
CA LEU A 56 -14.32 2.92 -13.74
C LEU A 56 -13.74 3.35 -15.10
N LYS A 57 -13.89 4.62 -15.46
CA LYS A 57 -13.39 5.16 -16.73
C LYS A 57 -11.89 4.92 -16.82
N ASP A 58 -11.45 4.32 -17.92
CA ASP A 58 -10.04 4.00 -18.16
C ASP A 58 -9.42 3.11 -17.06
N ARG A 59 -10.23 2.34 -16.32
CA ARG A 59 -9.75 1.37 -15.32
C ARG A 59 -10.14 -0.06 -15.60
N VAL A 60 -11.19 -0.31 -16.38
CA VAL A 60 -11.67 -1.66 -16.68
C VAL A 60 -10.82 -2.29 -17.78
N PRO A 61 -10.02 -3.35 -17.49
CA PRO A 61 -9.34 -4.10 -18.54
C PRO A 61 -10.35 -4.80 -19.44
N LYS A 62 -10.01 -4.95 -20.72
CA LYS A 62 -10.86 -5.64 -21.69
C LYS A 62 -11.18 -7.05 -21.21
N GLY A 63 -12.47 -7.38 -21.17
CA GLY A 63 -12.96 -8.70 -20.74
C GLY A 63 -13.03 -8.88 -19.22
N MET A 64 -12.69 -7.87 -18.42
CA MET A 64 -12.89 -7.87 -16.97
C MET A 64 -14.28 -7.33 -16.63
N ASP A 65 -14.90 -7.86 -15.57
CA ASP A 65 -16.16 -7.34 -15.04
C ASP A 65 -15.94 -5.97 -14.39
N PRO A 66 -16.57 -4.88 -14.88
CA PRO A 66 -16.49 -3.59 -14.24
C PRO A 66 -16.90 -3.58 -12.76
N ALA A 67 -17.84 -4.45 -12.37
CA ALA A 67 -18.27 -4.56 -10.97
C ALA A 67 -17.14 -5.07 -10.07
N ALA A 68 -16.29 -5.96 -10.58
CA ALA A 68 -15.12 -6.44 -9.85
C ALA A 68 -14.09 -5.32 -9.64
N VAL A 69 -13.84 -4.49 -10.66
CA VAL A 69 -12.94 -3.32 -10.55
C VAL A 69 -13.48 -2.30 -9.55
N LEU A 70 -14.79 -2.06 -9.55
CA LEU A 70 -15.45 -1.20 -8.57
C LEU A 70 -15.29 -1.77 -7.16
N GLN A 71 -15.53 -3.07 -6.98
CA GLN A 71 -15.40 -3.75 -5.70
C GLN A 71 -13.97 -3.62 -5.13
N THR A 72 -12.93 -3.80 -5.95
CA THR A 72 -11.54 -3.56 -5.50
C THR A 72 -11.34 -2.12 -5.01
N GLY A 73 -11.92 -1.13 -5.69
CA GLY A 73 -11.87 0.27 -5.24
C GLY A 73 -12.60 0.50 -3.91
N GLU A 74 -13.77 -0.12 -3.73
CA GLU A 74 -14.54 -0.05 -2.49
C GLU A 74 -13.80 -0.75 -1.32
N GLU A 75 -13.12 -1.86 -1.58
CA GLU A 75 -12.26 -2.55 -0.62
C GLU A 75 -11.06 -1.69 -0.21
N THR A 76 -10.43 -0.98 -1.15
CA THR A 76 -9.38 0.01 -0.86
C THR A 76 -9.89 1.11 0.06
N CYS A 77 -11.07 1.67 -0.23
CA CYS A 77 -11.69 2.67 0.65
C CYS A 77 -12.04 2.11 2.03
N ALA A 78 -12.50 0.86 2.12
CA ALA A 78 -12.78 0.20 3.39
C ALA A 78 -11.50 -0.04 4.20
N LYS A 79 -10.41 -0.46 3.56
CA LYS A 79 -9.07 -0.63 4.18
C LYS A 79 -8.54 0.70 4.71
N LEU A 80 -8.61 1.78 3.92
CA LEU A 80 -8.21 3.11 4.37
C LEU A 80 -9.00 3.56 5.60
N ARG A 81 -10.33 3.44 5.56
CA ARG A 81 -11.19 3.78 6.71
C ARG A 81 -10.84 2.98 7.97
N TYR A 82 -10.50 1.69 7.82
CA TYR A 82 -10.06 0.85 8.92
C TYR A 82 -8.73 1.34 9.50
N LEU A 83 -7.73 1.60 8.64
CA LEU A 83 -6.42 2.08 9.07
C LEU A 83 -6.51 3.45 9.75
N VAL A 84 -7.25 4.40 9.17
CA VAL A 84 -7.44 5.73 9.77
C VAL A 84 -8.02 5.65 11.18
N LYS A 85 -8.95 4.71 11.41
CA LYS A 85 -9.54 4.50 12.74
C LYS A 85 -8.53 3.94 13.73
N ALA A 86 -7.60 3.12 13.28
CA ALA A 86 -6.56 2.53 14.12
C ALA A 86 -5.42 3.53 14.39
N ASP A 87 -4.85 4.08 13.31
CA ASP A 87 -3.76 5.04 13.33
C ASP A 87 -3.69 5.77 11.97
N ARG A 88 -3.89 7.10 11.98
CA ARG A 88 -3.90 7.91 10.74
C ARG A 88 -2.54 7.91 10.05
N ASP A 89 -1.45 7.98 10.80
CA ASP A 89 -0.10 8.06 10.22
C ASP A 89 0.28 6.76 9.51
N THR A 90 -0.13 5.61 10.05
CA THR A 90 -0.03 4.31 9.39
C THR A 90 -0.86 4.27 8.11
N ALA A 91 -2.06 4.86 8.10
CA ALA A 91 -2.87 4.96 6.89
C ALA A 91 -2.17 5.77 5.79
N VAL A 92 -1.60 6.93 6.12
CA VAL A 92 -0.82 7.74 5.16
C VAL A 92 0.45 7.00 4.74
N GLY A 93 1.15 6.39 5.70
CA GLY A 93 2.35 5.58 5.45
C GLY A 93 2.10 4.45 4.47
N ALA A 94 0.98 3.73 4.59
CA ALA A 94 0.60 2.66 3.68
C ALA A 94 0.31 3.14 2.24
N ILE A 95 -0.09 4.41 2.07
CA ILE A 95 -0.19 5.05 0.75
C ILE A 95 1.21 5.40 0.22
N VAL A 96 2.09 5.95 1.07
CA VAL A 96 3.48 6.31 0.73
C VAL A 96 4.29 5.08 0.30
N THR A 97 4.13 3.95 0.98
CA THR A 97 4.82 2.68 0.70
C THR A 97 4.19 1.90 -0.46
N GLY A 98 2.96 2.25 -0.88
CA GLY A 98 2.24 1.56 -1.94
C GLY A 98 1.57 0.25 -1.50
N GLU A 99 1.44 -0.02 -0.20
CA GLU A 99 0.75 -1.22 0.34
C GLU A 99 -0.79 -1.18 0.16
N ILE A 100 -1.30 -0.01 -0.21
CA ILE A 100 -2.68 0.17 -0.65
C ILE A 100 -2.63 0.52 -2.15
N PRO A 101 -2.70 -0.50 -3.03
CA PRO A 101 -2.70 -0.25 -4.46
C PRO A 101 -3.91 0.61 -4.84
N ASP A 102 -3.72 1.47 -5.84
CA ASP A 102 -4.75 2.35 -6.39
C ASP A 102 -5.40 3.31 -5.38
N ALA A 103 -4.79 3.52 -4.19
CA ALA A 103 -5.34 4.38 -3.14
C ALA A 103 -5.72 5.78 -3.65
N LYS A 104 -4.85 6.39 -4.46
CA LYS A 104 -5.07 7.71 -5.04
C LYS A 104 -6.36 7.77 -5.87
N ASP A 105 -6.58 6.77 -6.70
CA ASP A 105 -7.70 6.75 -7.64
C ASP A 105 -9.01 6.37 -6.95
N ALA A 106 -8.96 5.40 -6.03
CA ALA A 106 -10.10 5.04 -5.19
C ALA A 106 -10.57 6.22 -4.32
N VAL A 107 -9.63 6.98 -3.74
CA VAL A 107 -9.97 8.17 -2.96
C VAL A 107 -10.57 9.27 -3.83
N ALA A 108 -9.99 9.54 -5.01
CA ALA A 108 -10.51 10.56 -5.92
C ALA A 108 -11.93 10.25 -6.43
N GLY A 109 -12.26 8.98 -6.68
CA GLY A 109 -13.54 8.58 -7.28
C GLY A 109 -14.61 8.11 -6.29
N LEU A 110 -14.22 7.42 -5.21
CA LEU A 110 -15.14 6.66 -4.35
C LEU A 110 -15.17 7.17 -2.91
N CYS A 111 -14.02 7.51 -2.32
CA CYS A 111 -13.92 7.93 -0.92
C CYS A 111 -13.20 9.27 -0.72
N THR A 112 -13.72 10.32 -1.36
CA THR A 112 -13.14 11.68 -1.39
C THR A 112 -12.91 12.32 -0.01
N GLN A 113 -13.55 11.82 1.05
CA GLN A 113 -13.30 12.24 2.42
C GLN A 113 -11.87 11.95 2.92
N HIS A 114 -11.12 11.10 2.21
CA HIS A 114 -9.74 10.73 2.52
C HIS A 114 -8.71 11.43 1.62
N GLN A 115 -9.13 12.46 0.87
CA GLN A 115 -8.26 13.16 -0.07
C GLN A 115 -7.04 13.76 0.63
N ASP A 116 -7.20 14.24 1.86
CA ASP A 116 -6.11 14.77 2.69
C ASP A 116 -4.99 13.76 2.93
N LEU A 117 -5.32 12.47 3.08
CA LEU A 117 -4.34 11.40 3.28
C LEU A 117 -3.48 11.18 2.04
N VAL A 118 -4.11 11.20 0.86
CA VAL A 118 -3.42 11.02 -0.42
C VAL A 118 -2.56 12.24 -0.75
N ASP A 119 -3.07 13.43 -0.48
CA ASP A 119 -2.33 14.67 -0.70
C ASP A 119 -1.09 14.70 0.19
N GLU A 120 -1.22 14.38 1.48
CA GLU A 120 -0.08 14.26 2.40
C GLU A 120 0.92 13.16 1.97
N ALA A 121 0.43 11.98 1.58
CA ALA A 121 1.27 10.88 1.12
C ALA A 121 2.10 11.25 -0.13
N SER A 122 1.60 12.13 -1.00
CA SER A 122 2.35 12.58 -2.19
C SER A 122 3.66 13.31 -1.86
N TYR A 123 3.77 13.80 -0.62
CA TYR A 123 4.93 14.49 -0.08
C TYR A 123 5.78 13.62 0.84
N GLY A 124 5.33 12.40 1.16
CA GLY A 124 6.06 11.47 2.01
C GLY A 124 7.23 10.76 1.30
N TYR A 125 8.03 10.06 2.10
CA TYR A 125 9.09 9.18 1.64
C TYR A 125 8.94 7.80 2.29
N PRO A 126 8.91 6.69 1.53
CA PRO A 126 9.10 5.38 2.13
C PRO A 126 10.54 5.22 2.62
N ASP A 127 10.82 4.20 3.41
CA ASP A 127 12.21 3.79 3.66
C ASP A 127 12.97 3.56 2.34
N GLY A 128 14.29 3.76 2.37
CA GLY A 128 15.18 3.70 1.22
C GLY A 128 15.98 4.99 1.01
N LYS A 129 16.67 5.08 -0.13
CA LYS A 129 17.53 6.21 -0.51
C LYS A 129 16.83 7.13 -1.50
N HIS A 130 16.62 8.39 -1.10
CA HIS A 130 16.00 9.45 -1.87
C HIS A 130 17.04 10.53 -2.19
N SER A 131 17.09 11.01 -3.43
CA SER A 131 18.08 12.01 -3.83
C SER A 131 17.63 12.84 -5.03
N GLY A 132 18.36 13.92 -5.30
CA GLY A 132 18.12 14.81 -6.43
C GLY A 132 16.89 15.69 -6.26
N LYS A 133 16.29 16.13 -7.37
CA LYS A 133 15.21 17.13 -7.38
C LYS A 133 13.91 16.70 -6.70
N LYS A 134 13.78 15.41 -6.36
CA LYS A 134 12.62 14.86 -5.64
C LYS A 134 12.79 14.93 -4.12
N LEU A 135 14.00 15.20 -3.64
CA LEU A 135 14.24 15.45 -2.23
C LEU A 135 13.76 16.85 -1.88
N ARG A 136 12.80 16.94 -0.97
CA ARG A 136 12.11 18.15 -0.59
C ARG A 136 12.60 18.55 0.80
N PRO A 137 13.07 19.79 0.96
CA PRO A 137 13.35 20.34 2.27
C PRO A 137 12.07 20.43 3.09
N GLY A 138 12.16 20.18 4.39
CA GLY A 138 10.98 20.20 5.25
C GLY A 138 11.16 19.44 6.54
N VAL A 139 10.10 19.42 7.35
CA VAL A 139 10.02 18.64 8.58
C VAL A 139 9.24 17.38 8.29
N TYR A 140 9.75 16.25 8.75
CA TYR A 140 9.14 14.94 8.54
C TYR A 140 9.02 14.18 9.85
N ARG A 141 7.97 13.37 9.98
CA ARG A 141 7.78 12.42 11.08
C ARG A 141 7.70 10.99 10.57
N SER A 142 8.26 10.04 11.30
CA SER A 142 8.11 8.63 10.95
C SER A 142 6.72 8.12 11.34
N ALA A 143 6.07 7.39 10.44
CA ALA A 143 4.69 6.93 10.59
C ALA A 143 4.56 5.76 11.56
N SER A 144 5.35 4.71 11.38
CA SER A 144 5.29 3.49 12.20
C SER A 144 6.68 2.83 12.29
N PRO A 145 7.67 3.49 12.91
CA PRO A 145 9.03 2.97 12.97
C PRO A 145 9.12 1.70 13.83
N THR A 146 10.02 0.81 13.45
CA THR A 146 10.43 -0.33 14.28
C THR A 146 11.48 0.11 15.31
N ALA A 147 11.95 -0.83 16.13
CA ALA A 147 13.10 -0.63 17.03
C ALA A 147 14.45 -0.57 16.28
N ASP A 148 14.46 -0.72 14.96
CA ASP A 148 15.66 -0.64 14.13
C ASP A 148 15.62 0.57 13.19
N CYS A 149 14.73 1.54 13.46
CA CYS A 149 14.61 2.75 12.65
C CYS A 149 15.90 3.56 12.70
N SER A 150 16.50 3.80 11.55
CA SER A 150 17.69 4.65 11.37
C SER A 150 17.55 5.55 10.15
N TRP A 151 18.19 6.71 10.20
CA TRP A 151 18.17 7.67 9.10
C TRP A 151 19.47 8.46 9.00
N GLN A 152 19.72 8.96 7.79
CA GLN A 152 20.82 9.85 7.47
C GLN A 152 20.41 10.85 6.40
N VAL A 153 20.83 12.10 6.58
CA VAL A 153 20.67 13.20 5.64
C VAL A 153 22.06 13.71 5.29
N GLU A 154 22.37 13.70 3.99
CA GLU A 154 23.66 14.11 3.47
C GLU A 154 23.50 15.32 2.54
N GLY A 155 24.48 16.20 2.55
CA GLY A 155 24.65 17.31 1.62
C GLY A 155 25.64 16.99 0.52
N ALA A 156 25.98 18.00 -0.27
CA ALA A 156 26.91 17.86 -1.39
C ALA A 156 28.23 17.17 -0.98
N GLY A 157 28.69 16.23 -1.81
CA GLY A 157 29.92 15.47 -1.55
C GLY A 157 29.82 14.41 -0.44
N GLY A 158 28.61 14.01 -0.03
CA GLY A 158 28.40 13.00 1.02
C GLY A 158 28.64 13.55 2.43
N LYS A 159 28.66 14.88 2.59
CA LYS A 159 28.81 15.51 3.91
C LYS A 159 27.56 15.20 4.74
N GLU A 160 27.72 14.55 5.88
CA GLU A 160 26.62 14.38 6.82
C GLU A 160 26.09 15.75 7.31
N LEU A 161 24.77 15.89 7.24
CA LEU A 161 24.03 17.05 7.76
C LEU A 161 23.27 16.68 9.03
N SER A 162 22.69 15.48 9.08
CA SER A 162 21.97 14.93 10.23
C SER A 162 21.88 13.42 10.12
N SER A 163 21.89 12.71 11.24
CA SER A 163 21.68 11.26 11.31
C SER A 163 21.10 10.88 12.66
N GLY A 164 20.54 9.67 12.76
CA GLY A 164 20.04 9.15 14.02
C GLY A 164 19.45 7.75 13.90
N ALA A 165 19.10 7.19 15.06
CA ALA A 165 18.43 5.91 15.18
C ALA A 165 17.43 5.92 16.35
N SER A 166 16.50 4.97 16.34
CA SER A 166 15.48 4.77 17.37
C SER A 166 15.29 3.29 17.65
N ASP A 167 15.44 2.94 18.92
CA ASP A 167 15.26 1.60 19.51
C ASP A 167 13.87 1.41 20.16
N THR A 168 13.03 2.44 20.12
CA THR A 168 11.78 2.49 20.90
C THR A 168 10.53 2.12 20.10
N GLY A 169 10.61 2.06 18.77
CA GLY A 169 9.44 1.98 17.89
C GLY A 169 8.51 3.20 17.96
N LYS A 170 8.91 4.29 18.61
CA LYS A 170 8.15 5.53 18.68
C LYS A 170 8.49 6.43 17.50
N SER A 171 7.50 7.20 17.01
CA SER A 171 7.69 8.21 15.97
C SER A 171 8.87 9.14 16.26
N ARG A 172 9.59 9.54 15.21
CA ARG A 172 10.73 10.46 15.22
C ARG A 172 10.49 11.58 14.25
N LYS A 173 10.92 12.78 14.64
CA LYS A 173 10.86 13.97 13.80
C LYS A 173 12.25 14.31 13.31
N ILE A 174 12.37 14.62 12.02
CA ILE A 174 13.61 15.05 11.38
C ILE A 174 13.38 16.31 10.57
N THR A 175 14.47 16.97 10.21
CA THR A 175 14.47 18.09 9.27
C THR A 175 15.41 17.76 8.13
N ILE A 176 14.90 17.86 6.91
CA ILE A 176 15.68 17.81 5.68
C ILE A 176 15.96 19.27 5.29
N PRO A 177 17.20 19.78 5.45
CA PRO A 177 17.54 21.15 5.09
C PRO A 177 17.63 21.33 3.56
N ASP A 178 17.54 22.57 3.08
CA ASP A 178 17.71 22.92 1.65
C ASP A 178 19.04 22.47 1.03
N SER A 179 20.08 22.32 1.85
CA SER A 179 21.39 21.84 1.42
C SER A 179 21.49 20.31 1.29
N ALA A 180 20.44 19.57 1.65
CA ALA A 180 20.40 18.13 1.54
C ALA A 180 20.35 17.69 0.07
N VAL A 181 21.13 16.66 -0.26
CA VAL A 181 21.17 16.02 -1.58
C VAL A 181 20.73 14.56 -1.52
N THR A 182 20.87 13.92 -0.36
CA THR A 182 20.45 12.54 -0.10
C THR A 182 19.74 12.46 1.25
N PHE A 183 18.67 11.68 1.28
CA PHE A 183 18.03 11.19 2.50
C PHE A 183 17.92 9.68 2.43
N THR A 184 18.43 8.97 3.42
CA THR A 184 18.35 7.52 3.52
C THR A 184 17.70 7.14 4.85
N SER A 185 16.79 6.18 4.83
CA SER A 185 16.22 5.62 6.05
C SER A 185 15.89 4.13 5.91
N THR A 186 15.88 3.43 7.04
CA THR A 186 15.60 1.99 7.13
C THR A 186 14.88 1.71 8.44
N GLY A 187 13.85 0.88 8.42
CA GLY A 187 13.09 0.48 9.61
C GLY A 187 12.18 1.59 10.15
N CYS A 188 12.01 2.70 9.43
CA CYS A 188 11.16 3.81 9.84
C CYS A 188 9.79 3.78 9.16
N TYR A 189 9.58 2.81 8.25
CA TYR A 189 8.39 2.54 7.46
C TYR A 189 8.11 3.63 6.40
N ALA A 190 7.74 4.82 6.84
CA ALA A 190 7.51 5.98 6.00
C ALA A 190 7.74 7.28 6.78
N TRP A 191 8.08 8.35 6.06
CA TRP A 191 8.29 9.70 6.56
C TRP A 191 7.22 10.62 5.99
N LEU A 192 6.39 11.17 6.86
CA LEU A 192 5.26 12.03 6.51
C LEU A 192 5.64 13.49 6.74
N PRO A 193 5.31 14.41 5.82
CA PRO A 193 5.59 15.82 6.01
C PRO A 193 4.81 16.36 7.21
N GLU A 194 5.41 17.28 7.97
CA GLU A 194 4.72 18.05 8.99
C GLU A 194 4.56 19.51 8.56
N GLY A 195 3.32 20.00 8.63
CA GLY A 195 2.98 21.38 8.23
C GLY A 195 2.67 21.51 6.75
N ALA A 196 2.17 22.69 6.35
CA ALA A 196 1.68 22.96 4.99
C ALA A 196 2.79 23.08 3.92
N ALA A 197 4.05 22.87 4.28
CA ALA A 197 5.19 22.89 3.36
C ALA A 197 5.66 21.46 3.07
N GLY A 198 4.85 20.75 2.28
CA GLY A 198 5.31 19.63 1.47
C GLY A 198 5.73 20.13 0.10
#